data_AF-A0A357LB85-F1
#
_entry.id   AF-A0A357LB85-F1
#
_cell.length_a   1.000
_cell.length_b   1.000
_cell.length_c   1.000
_cell.angle_alpha   90.00
_cell.angle_beta   90.00
_cell.angle_gamma   90.00
#
_symmetry.space_group_name_H-M   'P 1'
#
loop_
_entity.id
_entity.type
_entity.pdbx_description
1 polymer ?
#
loop_
_entity_poly.entity_id
_entity_poly.type
_entity_poly.pdbx_seq_one_letter_code
_entity_poly.pdbx_strand_id
1 'polypeptide(L)'
;MAWKGLHLTKPVRLSLSGGQIVAALDEGEVKAPLEDIAYVIIDTPQATLTSGLVSAAMDAGVAMLFADARHAPSGLLLPFHRHHLQGAVVRLQVEARESLKGRLWRDIVRAKILNQAAALALAGRDGAEMLKETARHVEPGDPGNVEARAARNYWGRFFDGYTRDSEGDLRNKLLNYGYAVIRASVARALVAVGLVPAIGLKHDGAANAFNLADDLVEPFRPFVDLLARKTAADRDAVSELTIDDRRAMAGALMLNAALRDGKMTLLAAAEKSAASLVRAFEAGQPALLDLPSLEDAP
;
A
#
# COMPACT_ATOMS: atom_id res chain seq x y z
N MET A 1 -10.43 -18.48 1.83
CA MET A 1 -9.07 -19.05 1.80
C MET A 1 -8.12 -18.06 2.47
N ALA A 2 -7.16 -18.53 3.26
CA ALA A 2 -6.20 -17.66 3.94
C ALA A 2 -4.99 -17.45 3.02
N TRP A 3 -4.92 -16.27 2.41
CA TRP A 3 -3.78 -15.88 1.58
C TRP A 3 -2.49 -15.83 2.41
N LYS A 4 -1.37 -16.25 1.82
CA LYS A 4 -0.05 -16.31 2.45
C LYS A 4 0.91 -15.30 1.83
N GLY A 5 1.75 -14.71 2.66
CA GLY A 5 2.91 -13.92 2.24
C GLY A 5 4.19 -14.72 2.37
N LEU A 6 5.09 -14.61 1.39
CA LEU A 6 6.43 -15.18 1.47
C LEU A 6 7.47 -14.05 1.60
N HIS A 7 8.31 -14.10 2.63
CA HIS A 7 9.42 -13.18 2.81
C HIS A 7 10.73 -13.96 2.88
N LEU A 8 11.52 -13.86 1.82
CA LEU A 8 12.66 -14.70 1.56
C LEU A 8 13.95 -13.94 1.86
N THR A 9 14.56 -14.26 3.01
CA THR A 9 15.77 -13.58 3.52
C THR A 9 17.04 -14.43 3.42
N LYS A 10 16.91 -15.72 3.10
CA LYS A 10 18.02 -16.68 2.95
C LYS A 10 18.27 -16.98 1.47
N PRO A 11 19.47 -17.45 1.07
CA PRO A 11 19.74 -17.93 -0.29
C PRO A 11 18.67 -18.91 -0.74
N VAL A 12 18.12 -18.72 -1.94
CA VAL A 12 16.94 -19.47 -2.38
C VAL A 12 16.88 -19.58 -3.91
N ARG A 13 16.48 -20.75 -4.40
CA ARG A 13 16.06 -20.93 -5.79
C ARG A 13 14.54 -21.10 -5.85
N LEU A 14 13.87 -20.15 -6.49
CA LEU A 14 12.43 -20.16 -6.70
C LEU A 14 12.09 -20.68 -8.10
N SER A 15 11.20 -21.67 -8.14
CA SER A 15 10.68 -22.22 -9.39
C SER A 15 9.19 -22.54 -9.29
N LEU A 16 8.57 -22.85 -10.42
CA LEU A 16 7.18 -23.30 -10.49
C LEU A 16 7.16 -24.80 -10.82
N SER A 17 6.40 -25.58 -10.06
CA SER A 17 6.16 -27.00 -10.34
C SER A 17 4.74 -27.38 -9.95
N GLY A 18 3.97 -27.94 -10.88
CA GLY A 18 2.59 -28.39 -10.62
C GLY A 18 1.66 -27.30 -10.06
N GLY A 19 1.79 -26.04 -10.51
CA GLY A 19 1.01 -24.91 -9.99
C GLY A 19 1.44 -24.42 -8.60
N GLN A 20 2.54 -24.94 -8.06
CA GLN A 20 3.10 -24.56 -6.77
C GLN A 20 4.38 -23.75 -6.95
N ILE A 21 4.55 -22.71 -6.13
CA ILE A 21 5.86 -22.10 -5.94
C ILE A 21 6.71 -23.06 -5.12
N VAL A 22 7.92 -23.33 -5.61
CA VAL A 22 8.92 -24.18 -4.95
C VAL A 22 10.10 -23.32 -4.57
N ALA A 23 10.37 -23.22 -3.28
CA ALA A 23 11.55 -22.58 -2.72
C ALA A 23 12.56 -23.65 -2.27
N ALA A 24 13.61 -23.83 -3.07
CA ALA A 24 14.74 -24.66 -2.70
C ALA A 24 15.74 -23.84 -1.88
N LEU A 25 15.89 -24.21 -0.62
CA LEU A 25 16.83 -23.67 0.36
C LEU A 25 17.89 -24.73 0.67
N ASP A 26 19.00 -24.33 1.31
CA ASP A 26 20.03 -25.28 1.77
C ASP A 26 19.47 -26.33 2.76
N GLU A 27 18.46 -25.92 3.53
CA GLU A 27 17.78 -26.74 4.55
C GLU A 27 16.73 -27.69 3.96
N GLY A 28 16.39 -27.55 2.66
CA GLY A 28 15.39 -28.35 1.98
C GLY A 28 14.44 -27.55 1.09
N GLU A 29 13.45 -28.24 0.51
CA GLU A 29 12.43 -27.61 -0.33
C GLU A 29 11.15 -27.29 0.45
N VAL A 30 10.63 -26.08 0.26
CA VAL A 30 9.31 -25.67 0.73
C VAL A 30 8.41 -25.40 -0.48
N LYS A 31 7.16 -25.90 -0.43
CA LYS A 31 6.18 -25.74 -1.52
C LYS A 31 4.91 -25.09 -1.00
N ALA A 32 4.32 -24.23 -1.83
CA ALA A 32 3.01 -23.65 -1.57
C ALA A 32 2.23 -23.50 -2.88
N PRO A 33 0.90 -23.72 -2.90
CA PRO A 33 0.06 -23.41 -4.06
C PRO A 33 0.21 -21.94 -4.44
N LEU A 34 0.45 -21.64 -5.72
CA LEU A 34 0.62 -20.26 -6.17
C LEU A 34 -0.65 -19.43 -5.95
N GLU A 35 -1.82 -20.04 -6.10
CA GLU A 35 -3.13 -19.43 -5.85
C GLU A 35 -3.36 -18.99 -4.40
N ASP A 36 -2.60 -19.57 -3.45
CA ASP A 36 -2.65 -19.17 -2.05
C ASP A 36 -1.68 -18.02 -1.75
N ILE A 37 -0.79 -17.63 -2.68
CA ILE A 37 0.23 -16.61 -2.44
C ILE A 37 -0.28 -15.24 -2.83
N ALA A 38 -0.35 -14.36 -1.84
CA ALA A 38 -0.71 -12.95 -2.02
C ALA A 38 0.49 -12.11 -2.51
N TYR A 39 1.65 -12.33 -1.89
CA TYR A 39 2.86 -11.56 -2.19
C TYR A 39 4.13 -12.36 -1.90
N VAL A 40 5.22 -11.97 -2.56
CA VAL A 40 6.57 -12.49 -2.37
C VAL A 40 7.52 -11.31 -2.25
N ILE A 41 8.23 -11.21 -1.12
CA ILE A 41 9.32 -10.25 -0.90
C ILE A 41 10.65 -11.01 -1.02
N ILE A 42 11.44 -10.64 -2.02
CA ILE A 42 12.80 -11.11 -2.24
C ILE A 42 13.75 -10.18 -1.48
N ASP A 43 14.17 -10.59 -0.29
CA ASP A 43 15.01 -9.83 0.63
C ASP A 43 16.38 -10.50 0.83
N THR A 44 16.99 -10.90 -0.30
CA THR A 44 18.31 -11.51 -0.36
C THR A 44 18.93 -11.28 -1.73
N PRO A 45 20.25 -10.99 -1.82
CA PRO A 45 20.94 -10.90 -3.10
C PRO A 45 21.18 -12.29 -3.75
N GLN A 46 20.93 -13.38 -3.01
CA GLN A 46 21.20 -14.76 -3.44
C GLN A 46 19.91 -15.50 -3.82
N ALA A 47 18.96 -14.79 -4.43
CA ALA A 47 17.74 -15.37 -4.98
C ALA A 47 17.91 -15.66 -6.48
N THR A 48 17.62 -16.90 -6.90
CA THR A 48 17.48 -17.26 -8.32
C THR A 48 16.02 -17.53 -8.64
N LEU A 49 15.47 -16.91 -9.67
CA LEU A 49 14.07 -17.11 -10.10
C LEU A 49 14.02 -17.67 -11.52
N THR A 50 13.18 -18.68 -11.74
CA THR A 50 12.89 -19.16 -13.10
C THR A 50 11.88 -18.27 -13.79
N SER A 51 12.02 -18.04 -15.10
CA SER A 51 11.07 -17.25 -15.90
C SER A 51 9.62 -17.77 -15.81
N GLY A 52 9.42 -19.09 -15.79
CA GLY A 52 8.09 -19.70 -15.67
C GLY A 52 7.37 -19.33 -14.37
N LEU A 53 8.09 -19.29 -13.24
CA LEU A 53 7.53 -18.80 -11.98
C LEU A 53 7.14 -17.33 -12.08
N VAL A 54 8.03 -16.48 -12.61
CA VAL A 54 7.76 -15.03 -12.68
C VAL A 54 6.53 -14.76 -13.54
N SER A 55 6.41 -15.43 -14.70
CA SER A 55 5.22 -15.34 -15.56
C SER A 55 3.95 -15.77 -14.84
N ALA A 56 3.96 -16.95 -14.21
CA ALA A 56 2.78 -17.46 -13.51
C ALA A 56 2.38 -16.58 -12.33
N ALA A 57 3.36 -16.05 -11.58
CA ALA A 57 3.11 -15.12 -10.47
C ALA A 57 2.49 -13.81 -10.97
N MET A 58 2.96 -13.29 -12.11
CA MET A 58 2.37 -12.12 -12.76
C MET A 58 0.91 -12.38 -13.17
N ASP A 59 0.62 -13.54 -13.77
CA ASP A 59 -0.73 -13.93 -14.21
C ASP A 59 -1.69 -14.11 -13.01
N ALA A 60 -1.25 -14.85 -11.99
CA ALA A 60 -1.98 -15.06 -10.74
C ALA A 60 -2.12 -13.77 -9.90
N GLY A 61 -1.34 -12.74 -10.21
CA GLY A 61 -1.38 -11.46 -9.51
C GLY A 61 -0.72 -11.48 -8.17
N VAL A 62 0.33 -12.25 -8.01
CA VAL A 62 1.17 -12.19 -6.83
C VAL A 62 1.97 -10.88 -6.85
N ALA A 63 1.95 -10.12 -5.77
CA ALA A 63 2.81 -8.94 -5.64
C ALA A 63 4.26 -9.38 -5.39
N MET A 64 5.16 -9.15 -6.35
CA MET A 64 6.58 -9.50 -6.22
C MET A 64 7.42 -8.24 -6.00
N LEU A 65 8.02 -8.13 -4.81
CA LEU A 65 8.87 -7.02 -4.39
C LEU A 65 10.32 -7.49 -4.23
N PHE A 66 11.26 -6.62 -4.57
CA PHE A 66 12.70 -6.83 -4.38
C PHE A 66 13.22 -5.80 -3.39
N ALA A 67 14.03 -6.24 -2.44
CA ALA A 67 14.71 -5.36 -1.51
C ALA A 67 16.12 -5.00 -2.00
N ASP A 68 16.62 -3.82 -1.61
CA ASP A 68 18.00 -3.41 -1.82
C ASP A 68 18.98 -4.02 -0.79
N ALA A 69 20.24 -3.60 -0.84
CA ALA A 69 21.27 -4.01 0.11
C ALA A 69 21.01 -3.56 1.57
N ARG A 70 20.08 -2.62 1.78
CA ARG A 70 19.62 -2.17 3.11
C ARG A 70 18.34 -2.90 3.54
N HIS A 71 17.92 -3.92 2.79
CA HIS A 71 16.68 -4.65 3.01
C HIS A 71 15.42 -3.78 2.88
N ALA A 72 15.50 -2.63 2.21
CA ALA A 72 14.35 -1.77 1.93
C ALA A 72 13.73 -2.15 0.57
N PRO A 73 12.39 -2.17 0.42
CA PRO A 73 11.78 -2.44 -0.89
C PRO A 73 12.24 -1.41 -1.92
N SER A 74 12.87 -1.88 -2.99
CA SER A 74 13.52 -1.07 -4.02
C SER A 74 13.07 -1.41 -5.44
N GLY A 75 12.45 -2.57 -5.64
CA GLY A 75 11.90 -3.00 -6.92
C GLY A 75 10.51 -3.63 -6.80
N LEU A 76 9.72 -3.52 -7.85
CA LEU A 76 8.39 -4.12 -7.99
C LEU A 76 8.24 -4.68 -9.41
N LEU A 77 7.72 -5.90 -9.54
CA LEU A 77 7.29 -6.42 -10.84
C LEU A 77 5.85 -6.02 -11.13
N LEU A 78 5.66 -5.31 -12.23
CA LEU A 78 4.37 -4.89 -12.75
C LEU A 78 4.09 -5.64 -14.06
N PRO A 79 2.97 -6.37 -14.18
CA PRO A 79 2.64 -7.08 -15.41
C PRO A 79 2.15 -6.10 -16.49
N PHE A 80 2.55 -6.27 -17.74
CA PHE A 80 2.08 -5.41 -18.84
C PHE A 80 0.64 -5.71 -19.31
N HIS A 81 0.13 -6.95 -19.12
CA HIS A 81 -1.01 -7.46 -19.90
C HIS A 81 -2.07 -8.21 -19.09
N ARG A 82 -2.66 -7.58 -18.06
CA ARG A 82 -3.80 -8.20 -17.34
C ARG A 82 -5.17 -7.62 -17.67
N HIS A 83 -5.22 -6.48 -18.36
CA HIS A 83 -6.47 -5.85 -18.75
C HIS A 83 -6.57 -5.74 -20.28
N HIS A 84 -7.45 -6.54 -20.88
CA HIS A 84 -7.72 -6.54 -22.33
C HIS A 84 -8.19 -5.17 -22.86
N LEU A 85 -8.66 -4.27 -21.98
CA LEU A 85 -9.09 -2.90 -22.32
C LEU A 85 -8.15 -1.82 -21.78
N GLN A 86 -6.87 -2.12 -21.52
CA GLN A 86 -5.93 -1.12 -20.99
C GLN A 86 -5.95 0.17 -21.83
N GLY A 87 -5.92 0.07 -23.17
CA GLY A 87 -5.98 1.24 -24.04
C GLY A 87 -7.24 2.08 -23.91
N ALA A 88 -8.36 1.53 -23.44
CA ALA A 88 -9.57 2.30 -23.13
C ALA A 88 -9.48 2.96 -21.76
N VAL A 89 -9.01 2.23 -20.75
CA VAL A 89 -8.81 2.74 -19.37
C VAL A 89 -7.80 3.90 -19.35
N VAL A 90 -6.70 3.79 -20.10
CA VAL A 90 -5.71 4.86 -20.19
C VAL A 90 -6.29 6.12 -20.83
N ARG A 91 -7.13 5.99 -21.88
CA ARG A 91 -7.82 7.15 -22.47
C ARG A 91 -8.73 7.81 -21.45
N LEU A 92 -9.53 7.04 -20.71
CA LEU A 92 -10.37 7.55 -19.63
C LEU A 92 -9.56 8.31 -18.57
N GLN A 93 -8.41 7.76 -18.16
CA GLN A 93 -7.53 8.38 -17.16
C GLN A 93 -6.91 9.69 -17.66
N VAL A 94 -6.41 9.71 -18.90
CA VAL A 94 -5.76 10.88 -19.50
C VAL A 94 -6.78 11.99 -19.81
N GLU A 95 -7.93 11.63 -20.37
CA GLU A 95 -8.98 12.55 -20.80
C GLU A 95 -9.91 12.98 -19.65
N ALA A 96 -9.74 12.41 -18.45
CA ALA A 96 -10.51 12.78 -17.26
C ALA A 96 -10.39 14.29 -16.99
N ARG A 97 -11.54 14.94 -16.84
CA ARG A 97 -11.61 16.38 -16.53
C ARG A 97 -10.88 16.69 -15.23
N GLU A 98 -10.16 17.80 -15.18
CA GLU A 98 -9.46 18.27 -13.97
C GLU A 98 -10.41 18.43 -12.76
N SER A 99 -11.66 18.86 -13.00
CA SER A 99 -12.67 18.93 -11.93
C SER A 99 -13.01 17.56 -11.32
N LEU A 100 -12.97 16.48 -12.11
CA LEU A 100 -13.18 15.11 -11.63
C LEU A 100 -11.97 14.64 -10.84
N LYS A 101 -10.76 14.80 -11.40
CA LYS A 101 -9.50 14.44 -10.73
C LYS A 101 -9.37 15.13 -9.36
N GLY A 102 -9.65 16.44 -9.31
CA GLY A 102 -9.62 17.20 -8.06
C GLY A 102 -10.64 16.74 -7.02
N ARG A 103 -11.84 16.29 -7.43
CA ARG A 103 -12.84 15.72 -6.51
C ARG A 103 -12.44 14.32 -6.03
N LEU A 104 -11.93 13.47 -6.90
CA LEU A 104 -11.41 12.14 -6.53
C LEU A 104 -10.26 12.26 -5.53
N TRP A 105 -9.29 13.12 -5.82
CA TRP A 105 -8.15 13.36 -4.95
C TRP A 105 -8.58 13.93 -3.58
N ARG A 106 -9.54 14.85 -3.57
CA ARG A 106 -10.14 15.34 -2.31
C ARG A 106 -10.73 14.20 -1.49
N ASP A 107 -11.48 13.29 -2.11
CA ASP A 107 -12.12 12.17 -1.40
C ASP A 107 -11.08 11.19 -0.83
N ILE A 108 -9.97 10.98 -1.54
CA ILE A 108 -8.79 10.25 -1.06
C ILE A 108 -8.18 10.90 0.20
N VAL A 109 -7.90 12.20 0.16
CA VAL A 109 -7.34 12.92 1.31
C VAL A 109 -8.31 12.94 2.48
N ARG A 110 -9.62 13.09 2.24
CA ARG A 110 -10.63 12.99 3.28
C ARG A 110 -10.59 11.62 3.95
N ALA A 111 -10.53 10.53 3.17
CA ALA A 111 -10.43 9.18 3.71
C ALA A 111 -9.15 8.98 4.53
N LYS A 112 -7.99 9.50 4.08
CA LYS A 112 -6.75 9.53 4.86
C LYS A 112 -6.95 10.18 6.23
N ILE A 113 -7.49 11.40 6.28
CA ILE A 113 -7.67 12.14 7.53
C ILE A 113 -8.68 11.44 8.46
N LEU A 114 -9.74 10.87 7.92
CA LEU A 114 -10.71 10.08 8.70
C LEU A 114 -10.07 8.81 9.28
N ASN A 115 -9.23 8.12 8.51
CA ASN A 115 -8.50 6.96 9.01
C ASN A 115 -7.41 7.36 10.03
N GLN A 116 -6.80 8.55 9.91
CA GLN A 116 -5.92 9.11 10.94
C GLN A 116 -6.70 9.39 12.24
N ALA A 117 -7.93 9.88 12.14
CA ALA A 117 -8.81 10.07 13.30
C ALA A 117 -9.13 8.73 13.98
N ALA A 118 -9.47 7.70 13.20
CA ALA A 118 -9.71 6.36 13.70
C ALA A 118 -8.45 5.77 14.35
N ALA A 119 -7.27 5.95 13.75
CA ALA A 119 -6.00 5.50 14.30
C ALA A 119 -5.68 6.15 15.65
N LEU A 120 -5.94 7.45 15.84
CA LEU A 120 -5.82 8.09 17.15
C LEU A 120 -6.76 7.46 18.17
N ALA A 121 -8.03 7.26 17.81
CA ALA A 121 -9.02 6.68 18.72
C ALA A 121 -8.63 5.25 19.14
N LEU A 122 -8.22 4.41 18.19
CA LEU A 122 -7.78 3.03 18.44
C LEU A 122 -6.48 2.97 19.24
N ALA A 123 -5.59 3.97 19.10
CA ALA A 123 -4.37 4.10 19.89
C ALA A 123 -4.60 4.69 21.30
N GLY A 124 -5.85 5.02 21.66
CA GLY A 124 -6.19 5.67 22.93
C GLY A 124 -5.63 7.10 23.05
N ARG A 125 -5.51 7.82 21.92
CA ARG A 125 -4.97 9.19 21.84
C ARG A 125 -6.06 10.21 21.52
N ASP A 126 -5.93 11.40 22.08
CA ASP A 126 -6.87 12.50 21.84
C ASP A 126 -6.76 13.07 20.42
N GLY A 127 -7.80 13.74 19.95
CA GLY A 127 -7.78 14.52 18.71
C GLY A 127 -8.52 13.91 17.52
N ALA A 128 -9.13 12.74 17.70
CA ALA A 128 -9.95 12.08 16.67
C ALA A 128 -11.08 13.01 16.17
N GLU A 129 -11.87 13.61 17.06
CA GLU A 129 -12.98 14.50 16.65
C GLU A 129 -12.49 15.75 15.90
N MET A 130 -11.36 16.32 16.31
CA MET A 130 -10.76 17.46 15.61
C MET A 130 -10.30 17.08 14.19
N LEU A 131 -9.74 15.88 13.98
CA LEU A 131 -9.39 15.40 12.64
C LEU A 131 -10.64 15.10 11.80
N LYS A 132 -11.71 14.55 12.38
CA LYS A 132 -13.00 14.36 11.69
C LYS A 132 -13.57 15.69 11.19
N GLU A 133 -13.55 16.73 12.03
CA GLU A 133 -13.96 18.08 11.60
C GLU A 133 -13.01 18.64 10.54
N THR A 134 -11.70 18.45 10.69
CA THR A 134 -10.70 18.89 9.70
C THR A 134 -10.96 18.26 8.33
N ALA A 135 -11.32 16.97 8.26
CA ALA A 135 -11.61 16.28 7.01
C ALA A 135 -12.77 16.92 6.21
N ARG A 136 -13.78 17.50 6.89
CA ARG A 136 -14.92 18.16 6.22
C ARG A 136 -14.50 19.38 5.39
N HIS A 137 -13.37 20.00 5.75
CA HIS A 137 -12.87 21.22 5.14
C HIS A 137 -11.92 20.97 3.95
N VAL A 138 -11.60 19.71 3.61
CA VAL A 138 -10.76 19.42 2.44
C VAL A 138 -11.56 19.75 1.18
N GLU A 139 -11.05 20.67 0.37
CA GLU A 139 -11.62 21.07 -0.91
C GLU A 139 -10.87 20.43 -2.10
N PRO A 140 -11.46 20.37 -3.31
CA PRO A 140 -10.74 19.93 -4.50
C PRO A 140 -9.43 20.69 -4.68
N GLY A 141 -8.30 19.96 -4.77
CA GLY A 141 -6.96 20.53 -4.86
C GLY A 141 -6.34 20.99 -3.53
N ASP A 142 -7.11 21.04 -2.43
CA ASP A 142 -6.69 21.45 -1.08
C ASP A 142 -5.87 22.78 -1.03
N PRO A 143 -6.42 23.90 -1.52
CA PRO A 143 -5.72 25.19 -1.49
C PRO A 143 -5.42 25.68 -0.07
N GLY A 144 -6.22 25.27 0.91
CA GLY A 144 -6.05 25.59 2.33
C GLY A 144 -5.00 24.75 3.05
N ASN A 145 -4.33 23.82 2.35
CA ASN A 145 -3.33 22.90 2.90
C ASN A 145 -3.84 22.16 4.15
N VAL A 146 -5.11 21.75 4.11
CA VAL A 146 -5.82 21.05 5.17
C VAL A 146 -5.14 19.72 5.46
N GLU A 147 -4.63 19.03 4.44
CA GLU A 147 -3.89 17.78 4.58
C GLU A 147 -2.66 17.94 5.47
N ALA A 148 -1.81 18.93 5.20
CA ALA A 148 -0.60 19.14 6.00
C ALA A 148 -0.94 19.55 7.45
N ARG A 149 -1.99 20.36 7.64
CA ARG A 149 -2.48 20.72 8.97
C ARG A 149 -2.98 19.48 9.73
N ALA A 150 -3.72 18.59 9.08
CA ALA A 150 -4.17 17.34 9.66
C ALA A 150 -2.98 16.45 10.05
N ALA A 151 -2.01 16.28 9.14
CA ALA A 151 -0.81 15.47 9.38
C ALA A 151 0.01 15.99 10.57
N ARG A 152 0.23 17.31 10.68
CA ARG A 152 0.95 17.90 11.82
C ARG A 152 0.26 17.61 13.14
N ASN A 153 -1.07 17.77 13.20
CA ASN A 153 -1.84 17.47 14.39
C ASN A 153 -1.85 15.98 14.72
N TYR A 154 -1.97 15.13 13.71
CA TYR A 154 -1.96 13.68 13.85
C TYR A 154 -0.62 13.20 14.45
N TRP A 155 0.50 13.50 13.81
CA TRP A 155 1.81 13.01 14.25
C TRP A 155 2.22 13.53 15.62
N GLY A 156 1.88 14.77 15.95
CA GLY A 156 2.14 15.35 17.27
C GLY A 156 1.36 14.69 18.42
N ARG A 157 0.35 13.85 18.11
CA ARG A 157 -0.49 13.14 19.08
C ARG A 157 -0.32 11.62 19.00
N PHE A 158 -0.01 11.10 17.82
CA PHE A 158 0.05 9.68 17.55
C PHE A 158 1.31 9.02 18.11
N PHE A 159 2.44 9.73 18.17
CA PHE A 159 3.68 9.25 18.80
C PHE A 159 4.22 10.29 19.78
N ASP A 160 4.76 9.82 20.92
CA ASP A 160 5.41 10.69 21.90
C ASP A 160 6.85 11.00 21.47
N GLY A 161 7.28 12.27 21.53
CA GLY A 161 8.65 12.67 21.17
C GLY A 161 9.04 12.27 19.75
N TYR A 162 8.14 12.45 18.79
CA TYR A 162 8.32 12.01 17.40
C TYR A 162 8.50 13.18 16.44
N THR A 163 9.47 13.02 15.55
CA THR A 163 9.71 13.92 14.42
C THR A 163 9.76 13.10 13.15
N ARG A 164 8.89 13.43 12.20
CA ARG A 164 8.93 12.85 10.86
C ARG A 164 10.25 13.22 10.20
N ASP A 165 10.83 12.29 9.43
CA ASP A 165 12.10 12.45 8.68
C ASP A 165 13.40 12.45 9.52
N SER A 166 13.34 12.05 10.79
CA SER A 166 14.54 11.67 11.54
C SER A 166 15.05 10.30 11.06
N GLU A 167 16.18 10.27 10.33
CA GLU A 167 16.74 9.06 9.69
C GLU A 167 17.10 7.92 10.67
N GLY A 168 17.38 8.26 11.93
CA GLY A 168 17.72 7.27 12.98
C GLY A 168 16.52 6.67 13.69
N ASP A 169 15.31 7.21 13.53
CA ASP A 169 14.14 6.83 14.32
C ASP A 169 13.52 5.50 13.82
N LEU A 170 13.48 4.48 14.67
CA LEU A 170 12.87 3.17 14.43
C LEU A 170 11.45 3.30 13.88
N ARG A 171 10.66 4.24 14.40
CA ARG A 171 9.28 4.46 13.96
C ARG A 171 9.26 4.93 12.51
N ASN A 172 10.15 5.84 12.11
CA ASN A 172 10.29 6.24 10.71
C ASN A 172 10.74 5.09 9.82
N LYS A 173 11.68 4.25 10.29
CA LYS A 173 12.12 3.07 9.53
C LYS A 173 10.98 2.08 9.29
N LEU A 174 10.18 1.78 10.32
CA LEU A 174 8.99 0.93 10.24
C LEU A 174 7.93 1.52 9.29
N LEU A 175 7.59 2.80 9.46
CA LEU A 175 6.62 3.50 8.59
C LEU A 175 7.08 3.48 7.14
N ASN A 176 8.34 3.83 6.86
CA ASN A 176 8.86 3.87 5.50
C ASN A 176 8.83 2.49 4.84
N TYR A 177 9.20 1.43 5.58
CA TYR A 177 9.12 0.06 5.07
C TYR A 177 7.68 -0.35 4.77
N GLY A 178 6.77 -0.16 5.73
CA GLY A 178 5.36 -0.51 5.56
C GLY A 178 4.68 0.29 4.44
N TYR A 179 4.97 1.59 4.32
CA TYR A 179 4.50 2.44 3.23
C TYR A 179 5.00 1.96 1.87
N ALA A 180 6.27 1.55 1.77
CA ALA A 180 6.81 1.00 0.53
C ALA A 180 6.09 -0.30 0.13
N VAL A 181 5.81 -1.18 1.09
CA VAL A 181 5.06 -2.44 0.87
C VAL A 181 3.63 -2.16 0.38
N ILE A 182 2.86 -1.32 1.07
CA ILE A 182 1.47 -1.05 0.69
C ILE A 182 1.39 -0.26 -0.62
N ARG A 183 2.30 0.69 -0.85
CA ARG A 183 2.42 1.43 -2.12
C ARG A 183 2.67 0.49 -3.30
N ALA A 184 3.53 -0.51 -3.13
CA ALA A 184 3.79 -1.50 -4.16
C ALA A 184 2.54 -2.34 -4.49
N SER A 185 1.77 -2.72 -3.46
CA SER A 185 0.49 -3.40 -3.64
C SER A 185 -0.53 -2.54 -4.41
N VAL A 186 -0.64 -1.25 -4.06
CA VAL A 186 -1.50 -0.28 -4.76
C VAL A 186 -1.06 -0.11 -6.21
N ALA A 187 0.24 0.06 -6.48
CA ALA A 187 0.77 0.18 -7.84
C ALA A 187 0.46 -1.06 -8.70
N ARG A 188 0.60 -2.26 -8.12
CA ARG A 188 0.19 -3.51 -8.77
C ARG A 188 -1.31 -3.54 -9.07
N ALA A 189 -2.14 -3.15 -8.10
CA ALA A 189 -3.60 -3.14 -8.26
C ALA A 189 -4.05 -2.18 -9.38
N LEU A 190 -3.42 -1.01 -9.46
CA LEU A 190 -3.64 -0.03 -10.54
C LEU A 190 -3.35 -0.64 -11.92
N VAL A 191 -2.18 -1.27 -12.07
CA VAL A 191 -1.80 -1.91 -13.35
C VAL A 191 -2.73 -3.06 -13.71
N ALA A 192 -3.19 -3.84 -12.73
CA ALA A 192 -4.11 -4.96 -12.95
C ALA A 192 -5.45 -4.53 -13.58
N VAL A 193 -5.91 -3.31 -13.30
CA VAL A 193 -7.14 -2.74 -13.88
C VAL A 193 -6.88 -1.83 -15.09
N GLY A 194 -5.64 -1.80 -15.58
CA GLY A 194 -5.25 -1.05 -16.79
C GLY A 194 -4.94 0.45 -16.56
N LEU A 195 -4.86 0.91 -15.31
CA LEU A 195 -4.41 2.28 -15.00
C LEU A 195 -2.88 2.39 -15.10
N VAL A 196 -2.39 3.58 -15.43
CA VAL A 196 -0.95 3.90 -15.48
C VAL A 196 -0.53 4.58 -14.17
N PRO A 197 0.35 3.97 -13.35
CA PRO A 197 0.76 4.54 -12.06
C PRO A 197 1.42 5.92 -12.15
N ALA A 198 2.07 6.25 -13.27
CA ALA A 198 2.75 7.54 -13.44
C ALA A 198 1.80 8.73 -13.64
N ILE A 199 0.53 8.49 -14.00
CA ILE A 199 -0.45 9.55 -14.31
C ILE A 199 -1.35 9.75 -13.08
N GLY A 200 -0.95 10.66 -12.19
CA GLY A 200 -1.68 10.94 -10.94
C GLY A 200 -2.98 11.72 -11.13
N LEU A 201 -3.71 11.87 -10.02
CA LEU A 201 -4.87 12.75 -9.89
C LEU A 201 -4.44 14.17 -9.51
N LYS A 202 -3.47 14.28 -8.59
CA LYS A 202 -2.84 15.56 -8.21
C LYS A 202 -1.33 15.51 -8.35
N HIS A 203 -0.68 14.42 -7.95
CA HIS A 203 0.75 14.28 -8.16
C HIS A 203 1.07 14.19 -9.67
N ASP A 204 2.00 15.01 -10.15
CA ASP A 204 2.36 15.12 -11.57
C ASP A 204 3.88 15.18 -11.80
N GLY A 205 4.67 14.80 -10.79
CA GLY A 205 6.13 14.86 -10.86
C GLY A 205 6.67 14.01 -11.99
N ALA A 206 7.35 14.62 -12.97
CA ALA A 206 7.85 13.95 -14.17
C ALA A 206 8.87 12.82 -13.87
N ALA A 207 9.58 12.91 -12.74
CA ALA A 207 10.53 11.89 -12.29
C ALA A 207 9.86 10.77 -11.46
N ASN A 208 8.58 10.91 -11.10
CA ASN A 208 7.86 9.94 -10.28
C ASN A 208 7.00 9.00 -11.14
N ALA A 209 7.45 7.76 -11.30
CA ALA A 209 6.74 6.72 -12.06
C ALA A 209 5.45 6.22 -11.35
N PHE A 210 5.11 6.74 -10.18
CA PHE A 210 4.08 6.20 -9.29
C PHE A 210 3.14 7.26 -8.72
N ASN A 211 3.02 8.43 -9.36
CA ASN A 211 2.16 9.52 -8.92
C ASN A 211 0.74 9.08 -8.48
N LEU A 212 0.07 8.24 -9.27
CA LEU A 212 -1.27 7.73 -8.93
C LEU A 212 -1.25 6.75 -7.76
N ALA A 213 -0.20 5.94 -7.64
CA ALA A 213 -0.05 5.07 -6.47
C ALA A 213 0.19 5.91 -5.21
N ASP A 214 0.94 7.01 -5.31
CA ASP A 214 1.17 7.95 -4.21
C ASP A 214 -0.11 8.71 -3.83
N ASP A 215 -1.02 8.98 -4.78
CA ASP A 215 -2.36 9.46 -4.47
C ASP A 215 -3.19 8.37 -3.77
N LEU A 216 -3.35 7.19 -4.38
CA LEU A 216 -4.32 6.19 -3.91
C LEU A 216 -3.89 5.48 -2.62
N VAL A 217 -2.60 5.50 -2.26
CA VAL A 217 -2.09 4.87 -1.02
C VAL A 217 -2.45 5.64 0.24
N GLU A 218 -2.80 6.93 0.14
CA GLU A 218 -3.02 7.80 1.29
C GLU A 218 -4.02 7.26 2.33
N PRO A 219 -5.19 6.69 1.95
CA PRO A 219 -6.13 6.12 2.91
C PRO A 219 -5.63 4.85 3.60
N PHE A 220 -4.62 4.19 3.03
CA PHE A 220 -4.04 2.96 3.58
C PHE A 220 -2.96 3.23 4.62
N ARG A 221 -2.35 4.43 4.62
CA ARG A 221 -1.24 4.75 5.54
C ARG A 221 -1.60 4.58 7.03
N PRO A 222 -2.79 4.99 7.53
CA PRO A 222 -3.10 4.87 8.96
C PRO A 222 -3.15 3.43 9.50
N PHE A 223 -3.39 2.44 8.64
CA PHE A 223 -3.29 1.02 9.00
C PHE A 223 -1.83 0.63 9.28
N VAL A 224 -0.91 1.10 8.43
CA VAL A 224 0.53 0.92 8.60
C VAL A 224 1.01 1.68 9.84
N ASP A 225 0.44 2.85 10.12
CA ASP A 225 0.80 3.65 11.29
C ASP A 225 0.54 2.90 12.61
N LEU A 226 -0.65 2.29 12.74
CA LEU A 226 -1.00 1.47 13.91
C LEU A 226 -0.10 0.25 14.05
N LEU A 227 0.16 -0.45 12.94
CA LEU A 227 1.08 -1.59 12.95
C LEU A 227 2.49 -1.18 13.35
N ALA A 228 3.02 -0.10 12.79
CA ALA A 228 4.33 0.44 13.15
C ALA A 228 4.39 0.84 14.63
N ARG A 229 3.32 1.44 15.17
CA ARG A 229 3.23 1.76 16.60
C ARG A 229 3.26 0.51 17.47
N LYS A 230 2.54 -0.54 17.09
CA LYS A 230 2.52 -1.84 17.79
C LYS A 230 3.90 -2.52 17.73
N THR A 231 4.53 -2.53 16.56
CA THR A 231 5.85 -3.15 16.36
C THR A 231 6.99 -2.39 17.06
N ALA A 232 6.87 -1.06 17.18
CA ALA A 232 7.83 -0.24 17.92
C ALA A 232 7.62 -0.24 19.44
N ALA A 233 6.56 -0.87 19.95
CA ALA A 233 6.23 -0.87 21.37
C ALA A 233 7.40 -1.42 22.20
N ASP A 234 7.70 -0.76 23.32
CA ASP A 234 8.77 -1.14 24.26
C ASP A 234 10.19 -1.17 23.66
N ARG A 235 10.41 -0.50 22.52
CA ARG A 235 11.72 -0.40 21.87
C ARG A 235 12.23 1.04 21.83
N ASP A 236 13.55 1.19 21.98
CA ASP A 236 14.20 2.48 21.85
C ASP A 236 14.09 3.03 20.43
N ALA A 237 13.84 4.34 20.33
CA ALA A 237 13.70 5.03 19.06
C ALA A 237 14.96 4.92 18.17
N VAL A 238 16.14 4.67 18.73
CA VAL A 238 17.40 4.53 17.96
C VAL A 238 17.65 3.10 17.45
N SER A 239 16.74 2.16 17.70
CA SER A 239 16.94 0.76 17.30
C SER A 239 16.95 0.58 15.77
N GLU A 240 17.63 -0.48 15.33
CA GLU A 240 17.58 -0.92 13.94
C GLU A 240 16.41 -1.86 13.64
N LEU A 241 16.05 -1.95 12.35
CA LEU A 241 15.06 -2.90 11.87
C LEU A 241 15.62 -4.33 11.88
N THR A 242 14.97 -5.19 12.64
CA THR A 242 15.17 -6.63 12.61
C THR A 242 14.45 -7.27 11.42
N ILE A 243 14.74 -8.54 11.14
CA ILE A 243 13.98 -9.32 10.15
C ILE A 243 12.51 -9.46 10.57
N ASP A 244 12.26 -9.63 11.87
CA ASP A 244 10.90 -9.80 12.38
C ASP A 244 10.08 -8.51 12.29
N ASP A 245 10.72 -7.34 12.44
CA ASP A 245 10.09 -6.06 12.15
C ASP A 245 9.65 -5.98 10.69
N ARG A 246 10.54 -6.34 9.75
CA ARG A 246 10.22 -6.33 8.31
C ARG A 246 9.10 -7.30 7.98
N ARG A 247 9.11 -8.51 8.55
CA ARG A 247 8.03 -9.50 8.40
C ARG A 247 6.70 -8.98 8.95
N ALA A 248 6.73 -8.37 10.15
CA ALA A 248 5.55 -7.77 10.75
C ALA A 248 4.99 -6.68 9.84
N MET A 249 5.82 -5.74 9.39
CA MET A 249 5.40 -4.66 8.49
C MET A 249 4.94 -5.15 7.12
N ALA A 250 5.54 -6.20 6.57
CA ALA A 250 5.06 -6.86 5.35
C ALA A 250 3.64 -7.43 5.53
N GLY A 251 3.32 -7.89 6.75
CA GLY A 251 1.99 -8.31 7.17
C GLY A 251 0.92 -7.23 7.09
N ALA A 252 1.28 -5.95 6.87
CA ALA A 252 0.32 -4.87 6.64
C ALA A 252 -0.70 -5.20 5.53
N LEU A 253 -0.26 -5.91 4.49
CA LEU A 253 -1.11 -6.33 3.37
C LEU A 253 -2.29 -7.23 3.79
N MET A 254 -2.16 -7.88 4.95
CA MET A 254 -3.14 -8.81 5.50
C MET A 254 -4.04 -8.18 6.55
N LEU A 255 -3.83 -6.91 6.92
CA LEU A 255 -4.73 -6.19 7.82
C LEU A 255 -6.10 -6.01 7.16
N ASN A 256 -7.17 -6.00 7.97
CA ASN A 256 -8.52 -5.84 7.46
C ASN A 256 -8.92 -4.35 7.38
N ALA A 257 -9.62 -3.99 6.31
CA ALA A 257 -10.30 -2.73 6.14
C ALA A 257 -11.77 -2.95 5.80
N ALA A 258 -12.62 -2.01 6.20
CA ALA A 258 -14.00 -1.95 5.76
C ALA A 258 -14.10 -1.20 4.42
N LEU A 259 -14.82 -1.79 3.47
CA LEU A 259 -15.23 -1.19 2.20
C LEU A 259 -16.76 -1.37 2.06
N ARG A 260 -17.37 -0.81 1.01
CA ARG A 260 -18.84 -0.92 0.81
C ARG A 260 -19.34 -2.35 0.76
N ASP A 261 -18.55 -3.25 0.17
CA ASP A 261 -18.89 -4.66 -0.02
C ASP A 261 -18.54 -5.53 1.22
N GLY A 262 -18.07 -4.93 2.32
CA GLY A 262 -17.72 -5.61 3.56
C GLY A 262 -16.24 -5.50 3.95
N LYS A 263 -15.83 -6.30 4.95
CA LYS A 263 -14.46 -6.34 5.45
C LYS A 263 -13.59 -7.27 4.61
N MET A 264 -12.39 -6.80 4.27
CA MET A 264 -11.41 -7.56 3.49
C MET A 264 -9.98 -7.12 3.80
N THR A 265 -8.97 -7.87 3.34
CA THR A 265 -7.56 -7.51 3.53
C THR A 265 -7.18 -6.24 2.77
N LEU A 266 -6.13 -5.54 3.20
CA LEU A 266 -5.62 -4.35 2.48
C LEU A 266 -5.19 -4.68 1.04
N LEU A 267 -4.70 -5.90 0.79
CA LEU A 267 -4.42 -6.37 -0.56
C LEU A 267 -5.68 -6.35 -1.44
N ALA A 268 -6.78 -6.94 -0.96
CA ALA A 268 -8.06 -6.96 -1.69
C ALA A 268 -8.69 -5.56 -1.76
N ALA A 269 -8.54 -4.75 -0.71
CA ALA A 269 -8.99 -3.37 -0.68
C ALA A 269 -8.28 -2.52 -1.75
N ALA A 270 -6.98 -2.73 -1.99
CA ALA A 270 -6.24 -2.04 -3.05
C ALA A 270 -6.81 -2.37 -4.43
N GLU A 271 -7.12 -3.64 -4.70
CA GLU A 271 -7.76 -4.08 -5.95
C GLU A 271 -9.15 -3.46 -6.14
N LYS A 272 -9.99 -3.50 -5.10
CA LYS A 272 -11.31 -2.88 -5.11
C LYS A 272 -11.24 -1.37 -5.29
N SER A 273 -10.30 -0.70 -4.63
CA SER A 273 -10.10 0.75 -4.75
C SER A 273 -9.68 1.12 -6.18
N ALA A 274 -8.72 0.39 -6.76
CA ALA A 274 -8.29 0.61 -8.14
C ALA A 274 -9.42 0.35 -9.15
N ALA A 275 -10.17 -0.75 -9.01
CA ALA A 275 -11.32 -1.03 -9.88
C ALA A 275 -12.43 0.03 -9.75
N SER A 276 -12.69 0.50 -8.52
CA SER A 276 -13.69 1.54 -8.27
C SER A 276 -13.28 2.90 -8.86
N LEU A 277 -11.98 3.20 -8.90
CA LEU A 277 -11.44 4.39 -9.54
C LEU A 277 -11.67 4.37 -11.06
N VAL A 278 -11.51 3.22 -11.71
CA VAL A 278 -11.87 3.06 -13.14
C VAL A 278 -13.35 3.36 -13.35
N ARG A 279 -14.25 2.78 -12.53
CA ARG A 279 -15.69 3.06 -12.61
C ARG A 279 -16.01 4.55 -12.40
N ALA A 280 -15.28 5.21 -11.51
CA ALA A 280 -15.46 6.64 -11.25
C ALA A 280 -15.03 7.50 -12.44
N PHE A 281 -13.96 7.11 -13.16
CA PHE A 281 -13.58 7.74 -14.43
C PHE A 281 -14.63 7.50 -15.52
N GLU A 282 -15.07 6.26 -15.70
CA GLU A 282 -16.08 5.89 -16.71
C GLU A 282 -17.40 6.66 -16.54
N ALA A 283 -17.91 6.74 -15.32
CA ALA A 283 -19.18 7.41 -15.04
C ALA A 283 -19.04 8.93 -14.83
N GLY A 284 -17.81 9.44 -14.68
CA GLY A 284 -17.55 10.83 -14.28
C GLY A 284 -18.03 11.17 -12.86
N GLN A 285 -18.16 10.16 -11.98
CA GLN A 285 -18.78 10.28 -10.66
C GLN A 285 -17.79 9.90 -9.54
N PRO A 286 -17.28 10.89 -8.76
CA PRO A 286 -16.37 10.61 -7.65
C PRO A 286 -16.96 9.68 -6.59
N ALA A 287 -18.29 9.72 -6.40
CA ALA A 287 -18.99 8.91 -5.42
C ALA A 287 -18.93 7.39 -5.68
N LEU A 288 -18.41 6.95 -6.84
CA LEU A 288 -18.15 5.53 -7.12
C LEU A 288 -16.79 5.05 -6.61
N LEU A 289 -15.89 5.97 -6.27
CA LEU A 289 -14.62 5.64 -5.63
C LEU A 289 -14.91 5.03 -4.25
N ASP A 290 -14.37 3.83 -4.05
CA ASP A 290 -14.44 3.09 -2.80
C ASP A 290 -13.04 3.02 -2.22
N LEU A 291 -12.90 3.35 -0.93
CA LEU A 291 -11.63 3.50 -0.24
C LEU A 291 -11.69 2.76 1.10
N PRO A 292 -10.57 2.21 1.58
CA PRO A 292 -10.55 1.49 2.84
C PRO A 292 -10.88 2.43 4.00
N SER A 293 -11.73 1.96 4.91
CA SER A 293 -11.99 2.60 6.20
C SER A 293 -11.44 1.75 7.34
N LEU A 294 -10.76 2.42 8.27
CA LEU A 294 -10.21 1.82 9.47
C LEU A 294 -11.27 1.82 10.57
N GLU A 295 -11.80 0.64 10.90
CA GLU A 295 -12.82 0.46 11.95
C GLU A 295 -12.26 -0.23 13.20
N ASP A 296 -11.34 -1.17 13.02
CA ASP A 296 -10.78 -2.01 14.09
C ASP A 296 -9.26 -1.83 14.16
N ALA A 297 -8.68 -2.11 15.34
CA ALA A 297 -7.23 -2.13 15.52
C ALA A 297 -6.58 -3.37 14.85
N PRO A 298 -5.39 -3.22 14.23
CA PRO A 298 -4.61 -4.32 13.65
C PRO A 298 -3.84 -5.19 14.67
#